data_AF-A0A8T7B518-F1
#
_entry.id   AF-A0A8T7B518-F1
#
_cell.length_a   1.000
_cell.length_b   1.000
_cell.length_c   1.000
_cell.angle_alpha   90.00
_cell.angle_beta   90.00
_cell.angle_gamma   90.00
#
_symmetry.space_group_name_H-M   'P 1'
#
loop_
_entity.id
_entity.type
_entity.pdbx_description
1 polymer ?
#
loop_
_entity_poly.entity_id
_entity_poly.type
_entity_poly.pdbx_seq_one_letter_code
_entity_poly.pdbx_strand_id
1 'polypeptide(L)'
;MKSTRLLLALMLATMIPLAGVTQDQDGSRALLDVGLEFPLVTFNNDGMLAYEAASGSLSINATPLAVLLQPAGPASPPISFGPGGSLSISAILDPLGVPVAGSISVSGDVDLGALGLYSGVLMTGEIVAFGFEDSGGPTDLYDFEFVPTGGALLFALNGGNIGVELTSESSSFEGDFMADFGGEAKGTLGRVGESVDPCVDDDDDDSSDDDSSDDGDDDSSDDGDDDSSDDGDDDS
;
A
#
# COMPACT_ATOMS: atom_id res chain seq x y z
N MET A 1 34.00 -36.68 59.87
CA MET A 1 34.52 -36.75 58.48
C MET A 1 33.36 -36.63 57.51
N LYS A 2 33.21 -35.50 56.82
CA LYS A 2 32.54 -35.35 55.52
C LYS A 2 32.84 -33.93 55.05
N SER A 3 33.84 -33.84 54.18
CA SER A 3 34.31 -32.61 53.54
C SER A 3 33.56 -32.49 52.21
N THR A 4 32.70 -31.47 52.11
CA THR A 4 31.97 -31.15 50.88
C THR A 4 32.78 -30.08 50.14
N ARG A 5 33.32 -30.44 48.98
CA ARG A 5 34.11 -29.54 48.12
C ARG A 5 33.15 -28.70 47.27
N LEU A 6 33.23 -27.39 47.43
CA LEU A 6 32.56 -26.37 46.63
C LEU A 6 33.34 -26.21 45.32
N LEU A 7 32.72 -26.57 44.19
CA LEU A 7 33.30 -26.35 42.85
C LEU A 7 32.90 -24.94 42.40
N LEU A 8 33.87 -24.01 42.41
CA LEU A 8 33.72 -22.66 41.88
C LEU A 8 34.06 -22.72 40.38
N ALA A 9 33.04 -22.69 39.52
CA ALA A 9 33.23 -22.57 38.07
C ALA A 9 33.43 -21.09 37.73
N LEU A 10 34.69 -20.70 37.55
CA LEU A 10 35.10 -19.40 37.04
C LEU A 10 34.84 -19.38 35.53
N MET A 11 33.63 -18.95 35.13
CA MET A 11 33.30 -18.64 33.74
C MET A 11 33.97 -17.32 33.37
N LEU A 12 35.08 -17.41 32.66
CA LEU A 12 35.80 -16.27 32.10
C LEU A 12 35.03 -15.81 30.85
N ALA A 13 34.20 -14.77 30.99
CA ALA A 13 33.53 -14.13 29.88
C ALA A 13 34.56 -13.31 29.07
N THR A 14 35.05 -13.89 27.98
CA THR A 14 35.79 -13.16 26.94
C THR A 14 34.82 -12.21 26.24
N MET A 15 34.86 -10.93 26.62
CA MET A 15 34.29 -9.85 25.82
C MET A 15 35.14 -9.69 24.56
N ILE A 16 34.58 -10.12 23.43
CA ILE A 16 35.09 -9.79 22.11
C ILE A 16 34.48 -8.42 21.76
N PRO A 17 35.28 -7.35 21.56
CA PRO A 17 34.75 -6.13 20.97
C PRO A 17 34.36 -6.44 19.53
N LEU A 18 33.05 -6.53 19.28
CA LEU A 18 32.50 -6.58 17.93
C LEU A 18 32.79 -5.22 17.29
N ALA A 19 33.79 -5.18 16.41
CA ALA A 19 33.99 -4.05 15.53
C ALA A 19 32.69 -3.90 14.73
N GLY A 20 31.98 -2.81 14.96
CA GLY A 20 30.76 -2.46 14.23
C GLY A 20 31.09 -2.40 12.75
N VAL A 21 30.72 -3.46 12.04
CA VAL A 21 30.24 -3.29 10.67
C VAL A 21 28.92 -2.57 10.87
N THR A 22 28.90 -1.26 10.66
CA THR A 22 27.68 -0.59 10.22
C THR A 22 27.35 -1.24 8.88
N GLN A 23 26.66 -2.37 8.92
CA GLN A 23 25.84 -2.73 7.78
C GLN A 23 24.94 -1.51 7.65
N ASP A 24 25.00 -0.83 6.50
CA ASP A 24 23.77 -0.33 5.91
C ASP A 24 22.81 -1.52 5.98
N GLN A 25 22.05 -1.56 7.08
CA GLN A 25 20.86 -2.36 7.20
C GLN A 25 19.90 -1.65 6.27
N ASP A 26 20.08 -1.93 4.98
CA ASP A 26 19.09 -1.75 3.92
C ASP A 26 17.98 -2.79 4.17
N GLY A 27 17.50 -2.79 5.41
CA GLY A 27 16.39 -3.55 5.93
C GLY A 27 15.08 -2.86 5.63
N SER A 28 15.09 -1.66 5.03
CA SER A 28 13.90 -1.06 4.44
C SER A 28 13.39 -1.98 3.33
N ARG A 29 12.44 -2.85 3.67
CA ARG A 29 11.51 -3.34 2.65
C ARG A 29 10.70 -2.12 2.27
N ALA A 30 11.01 -1.58 1.09
CA ALA A 30 10.29 -0.45 0.53
C ALA A 30 8.78 -0.66 0.65
N LEU A 31 8.05 0.45 0.77
CA LEU A 31 6.60 0.47 0.65
C LEU A 31 6.16 -0.36 -0.57
N LEU A 32 5.03 -1.04 -0.42
CA LEU A 32 4.56 -1.96 -1.44
C LEU A 32 4.00 -1.21 -2.65
N ASP A 33 3.60 0.05 -2.48
CA ASP A 33 2.98 0.90 -3.51
C ASP A 33 1.74 0.21 -4.11
N VAL A 34 0.89 -0.33 -3.23
CA VAL A 34 -0.28 -1.15 -3.58
C VAL A 34 -1.38 -0.40 -4.35
N GLY A 35 -1.23 0.91 -4.57
CA GLY A 35 -2.14 1.76 -5.35
C GLY A 35 -3.62 1.51 -5.05
N LEU A 36 -4.20 2.15 -4.03
CA LEU A 36 -5.56 1.78 -3.61
C LEU A 36 -6.66 2.20 -4.59
N GLU A 37 -7.50 1.24 -4.96
CA GLU A 37 -8.74 1.40 -5.72
C GLU A 37 -9.98 1.16 -4.87
N PHE A 38 -11.15 1.54 -5.41
CA PHE A 38 -12.43 1.33 -4.72
C PHE A 38 -12.75 -0.16 -4.52
N PRO A 39 -13.40 -0.52 -3.38
CA PRO A 39 -13.89 0.36 -2.32
C PRO A 39 -12.75 0.95 -1.47
N LEU A 40 -12.86 2.21 -1.06
CA LEU A 40 -11.94 2.83 -0.11
C LEU A 40 -12.59 2.97 1.25
N VAL A 41 -11.95 2.46 2.30
CA VAL A 41 -12.37 2.64 3.69
C VAL A 41 -11.30 3.43 4.43
N THR A 42 -11.68 4.58 4.98
CA THR A 42 -10.77 5.41 5.79
C THR A 42 -10.93 5.12 7.28
N PHE A 43 -9.85 5.22 8.03
CA PHE A 43 -9.85 5.09 9.50
C PHE A 43 -8.98 6.18 10.14
N ASN A 44 -9.34 6.60 11.35
CA ASN A 44 -8.74 7.76 12.00
C ASN A 44 -7.59 7.42 12.95
N ASN A 45 -6.87 8.47 13.36
CA ASN A 45 -5.71 8.44 14.25
C ASN A 45 -6.02 8.21 15.74
N ASP A 46 -7.26 7.88 16.09
CA ASP A 46 -7.54 7.33 17.42
C ASP A 46 -7.15 5.83 17.50
N GLY A 47 -6.70 5.25 16.39
CA GLY A 47 -6.20 3.88 16.33
C GLY A 47 -4.86 3.72 17.05
N MET A 48 -4.55 2.50 17.48
CA MET A 48 -3.30 2.14 18.15
C MET A 48 -2.54 1.12 17.30
N LEU A 49 -1.26 1.40 17.05
CA LEU A 49 -0.28 0.45 16.55
C LEU A 49 0.64 0.04 17.70
N ALA A 50 0.87 -1.26 17.85
CA ALA A 50 1.84 -1.80 18.81
C ALA A 50 2.54 -3.02 18.22
N TYR A 51 3.86 -3.07 18.39
CA TYR A 51 4.70 -4.20 18.04
C TYR A 51 5.50 -4.69 19.26
N GLU A 52 5.54 -6.00 19.45
CA GLU A 52 6.27 -6.68 20.52
C GLU A 52 7.35 -7.60 19.93
N ALA A 53 8.61 -7.17 20.05
CA ALA A 53 9.76 -7.82 19.44
C ALA A 53 10.01 -9.23 19.97
N ALA A 54 9.69 -9.50 21.25
CA ALA A 54 9.88 -10.83 21.82
C ALA A 54 9.00 -11.90 21.14
N SER A 55 7.86 -11.48 20.57
CA SER A 55 6.89 -12.36 19.91
C SER A 55 6.78 -12.15 18.40
N GLY A 56 7.34 -11.07 17.87
CA GLY A 56 7.14 -10.63 16.49
C GLY A 56 5.72 -10.13 16.21
N SER A 57 4.92 -9.86 17.24
CA SER A 57 3.49 -9.56 17.07
C SER A 57 3.28 -8.07 16.80
N LEU A 58 2.79 -7.75 15.61
CA LEU A 58 2.22 -6.45 15.26
C LEU A 58 0.70 -6.48 15.44
N SER A 59 0.16 -5.49 16.13
CA SER A 59 -1.27 -5.30 16.36
C SER A 59 -1.66 -3.86 16.05
N ILE A 60 -2.64 -3.69 15.17
CA ILE A 60 -3.25 -2.41 14.84
C ILE A 60 -4.74 -2.50 15.10
N ASN A 61 -5.29 -1.56 15.87
CA ASN A 61 -6.72 -1.45 16.10
C ASN A 61 -7.15 -0.02 15.84
N ALA A 62 -8.15 0.18 14.97
CA ALA A 62 -8.65 1.50 14.60
C ALA A 62 -10.18 1.50 14.42
N THR A 63 -10.75 2.70 14.27
CA THR A 63 -12.18 2.88 13.98
C THR A 63 -12.35 3.25 12.51
N PRO A 64 -13.03 2.42 11.69
CA PRO A 64 -13.37 2.80 10.33
C PRO A 64 -14.40 3.94 10.35
N LEU A 65 -14.22 4.93 9.48
CA LEU A 65 -15.02 6.17 9.45
C LEU A 65 -16.06 6.12 8.34
N ALA A 66 -15.61 5.86 7.11
CA ALA A 66 -16.46 5.88 5.94
C ALA A 66 -15.96 4.91 4.88
N VAL A 67 -16.88 4.45 4.04
CA VAL A 67 -16.60 3.71 2.81
C VAL A 67 -17.01 4.52 1.59
N LEU A 68 -16.17 4.49 0.57
CA LEU A 68 -16.44 4.99 -0.78
C LEU A 68 -16.43 3.79 -1.72
N LEU A 69 -17.51 3.58 -2.47
CA LEU A 69 -17.57 2.49 -3.47
C LEU A 69 -17.15 2.93 -4.87
N GLN A 70 -16.97 4.24 -5.06
CA GLN A 70 -16.66 4.90 -6.31
C GLN A 70 -16.18 6.33 -5.99
N PRO A 71 -15.63 7.07 -6.98
CA PRO A 71 -15.20 8.45 -6.76
C PRO A 71 -16.28 9.31 -6.10
N ALA A 72 -15.86 10.08 -5.09
CA ALA A 72 -16.77 10.95 -4.37
C ALA A 72 -17.35 12.01 -5.30
N GLY A 73 -18.67 12.17 -5.29
CA GLY A 73 -19.37 13.17 -6.06
C GLY A 73 -20.71 13.52 -5.42
N PRO A 74 -21.44 14.54 -5.91
CA PRO A 74 -22.73 14.93 -5.34
C PRO A 74 -23.77 13.79 -5.38
N ALA A 75 -23.60 12.81 -6.27
CA ALA A 75 -24.43 11.61 -6.36
C ALA A 75 -23.92 10.41 -5.53
N SER A 76 -22.71 10.50 -4.97
CA SER A 76 -21.97 9.40 -4.34
C SER A 76 -21.18 9.89 -3.12
N PRO A 77 -21.85 10.32 -2.05
CA PRO A 77 -21.18 10.75 -0.83
C PRO A 77 -20.47 9.57 -0.13
N PRO A 78 -19.44 9.82 0.69
CA PRO A 78 -18.90 8.81 1.59
C PRO A 78 -20.00 8.25 2.50
N ILE A 79 -20.01 6.93 2.68
CA ILE A 79 -21.00 6.23 3.49
C ILE A 79 -20.38 5.97 4.86
N SER A 80 -20.93 6.58 5.91
CA SER A 80 -20.40 6.43 7.27
C SER A 80 -20.65 5.04 7.83
N PHE A 81 -19.70 4.58 8.65
CA PHE A 81 -19.91 3.41 9.49
C PHE A 81 -20.89 3.75 10.62
N GLY A 82 -21.74 2.78 10.96
CA GLY A 82 -22.55 2.83 12.17
C GLY A 82 -21.70 2.77 13.44
N PRO A 83 -22.26 3.14 14.60
CA PRO A 83 -21.56 3.06 15.88
C PRO A 83 -21.02 1.66 16.16
N GLY A 84 -19.79 1.57 16.65
CA GLY A 84 -19.16 0.29 16.98
C GLY A 84 -18.45 -0.41 15.82
N GLY A 85 -18.22 0.29 14.70
CA GLY A 85 -17.29 -0.16 13.68
C GLY A 85 -15.89 -0.41 14.25
N SER A 86 -15.21 -1.46 13.78
CA SER A 86 -13.88 -1.83 14.23
C SER A 86 -13.05 -2.37 13.07
N LEU A 87 -11.80 -1.91 13.00
CA LEU A 87 -10.76 -2.42 12.13
C LEU A 87 -9.66 -3.01 13.02
N SER A 88 -9.25 -4.24 12.74
CA SER A 88 -8.14 -4.89 13.40
C SER A 88 -7.23 -5.54 12.37
N ILE A 89 -5.92 -5.28 12.47
CA ILE A 89 -4.86 -5.97 11.74
C ILE A 89 -3.95 -6.61 12.76
N SER A 90 -3.64 -7.88 12.57
CA SER A 90 -2.68 -8.62 13.39
C SER A 90 -1.70 -9.32 12.47
N ALA A 91 -0.40 -9.20 12.73
CA ALA A 91 0.63 -9.90 11.98
C ALA A 91 1.72 -10.44 12.90
N ILE A 92 2.32 -11.56 12.50
CA ILE A 92 3.56 -12.07 13.06
C ILE A 92 4.64 -11.80 12.02
N LEU A 93 5.61 -10.98 12.39
CA LEU A 93 6.76 -10.63 11.58
C LEU A 93 7.99 -11.38 12.08
N ASP A 94 8.90 -11.72 11.17
CA ASP A 94 10.23 -12.16 11.56
C ASP A 94 11.12 -10.95 11.95
N PRO A 95 12.35 -11.17 12.47
CA PRO A 95 13.24 -10.07 12.85
C PRO A 95 13.69 -9.16 11.69
N LEU A 96 13.38 -9.50 10.44
CA LEU A 96 13.63 -8.68 9.25
C LEU A 96 12.37 -7.94 8.78
N GLY A 97 11.27 -8.00 9.54
CA GLY A 97 10.00 -7.40 9.17
C GLY A 97 9.27 -8.17 8.06
N VAL A 98 9.57 -9.45 7.80
CA VAL A 98 8.84 -10.25 6.80
C VAL A 98 7.62 -10.90 7.45
N PRO A 99 6.42 -10.81 6.84
CA PRO A 99 5.22 -11.41 7.42
C PRO A 99 5.27 -12.94 7.33
N VAL A 100 5.11 -13.59 8.49
CA VAL A 100 5.02 -15.05 8.63
C VAL A 100 3.56 -15.50 8.63
N ALA A 101 2.69 -14.74 9.29
CA ALA A 101 1.26 -14.98 9.38
C ALA A 101 0.55 -13.69 9.76
N GLY A 102 -0.75 -13.59 9.50
CA GLY A 102 -1.51 -12.41 9.89
C GLY A 102 -2.86 -12.34 9.20
N SER A 103 -3.69 -11.43 9.69
CA SER A 103 -5.06 -11.24 9.22
C SER A 103 -5.54 -9.82 9.40
N ILE A 104 -6.51 -9.45 8.57
CA ILE A 104 -7.31 -8.24 8.72
C ILE A 104 -8.76 -8.61 9.00
N SER A 105 -9.44 -7.83 9.84
CA SER A 105 -10.88 -7.91 10.06
C SER A 105 -11.47 -6.50 10.16
N VAL A 106 -12.45 -6.21 9.31
CA VAL A 106 -13.28 -5.01 9.34
C VAL A 106 -14.69 -5.43 9.68
N SER A 107 -15.26 -4.81 10.71
CA SER A 107 -16.61 -5.10 11.18
C SER A 107 -17.37 -3.81 11.52
N GLY A 108 -18.69 -3.90 11.50
CA GLY A 108 -19.58 -2.78 11.79
C GLY A 108 -20.85 -2.84 10.96
N ASP A 109 -21.52 -1.70 10.90
CA ASP A 109 -22.73 -1.50 10.11
C ASP A 109 -22.48 -0.47 9.02
N VAL A 110 -22.91 -0.75 7.79
CA VAL A 110 -22.82 0.16 6.64
C VAL A 110 -24.11 0.09 5.85
N ASP A 111 -24.79 1.22 5.68
CA ASP A 111 -26.00 1.34 4.85
C ASP A 111 -25.63 1.83 3.45
N LEU A 112 -25.63 0.90 2.49
CA LEU A 112 -25.32 1.18 1.09
C LEU A 112 -26.56 1.67 0.29
N GLY A 113 -27.60 2.14 0.98
CA GLY A 113 -28.81 2.70 0.38
C GLY A 113 -29.60 1.65 -0.37
N ALA A 114 -29.66 1.77 -1.71
CA ALA A 114 -30.40 0.82 -2.55
C ALA A 114 -29.84 -0.61 -2.49
N LEU A 115 -28.56 -0.77 -2.12
CA LEU A 115 -27.92 -2.08 -1.94
C LEU A 115 -28.20 -2.71 -0.57
N GLY A 116 -28.81 -1.95 0.36
CA GLY A 116 -29.20 -2.42 1.68
C GLY A 116 -28.18 -2.18 2.80
N LEU A 117 -28.57 -2.59 4.00
CA LEU A 117 -27.75 -2.57 5.21
C LEU A 117 -26.87 -3.83 5.30
N TYR A 118 -25.58 -3.62 5.49
CA TYR A 118 -24.58 -4.67 5.74
C TYR A 118 -24.10 -4.54 7.18
N SER A 119 -24.11 -5.65 7.93
CA SER A 119 -23.81 -5.68 9.36
C SER A 119 -22.91 -6.85 9.73
N GLY A 120 -22.14 -6.70 10.81
CA GLY A 120 -21.26 -7.74 11.34
C GLY A 120 -19.87 -7.70 10.69
N VAL A 121 -19.37 -8.84 10.20
CA VAL A 121 -18.06 -8.91 9.54
C VAL A 121 -18.20 -8.46 8.09
N LEU A 122 -17.56 -7.35 7.76
CA LEU A 122 -17.66 -6.70 6.45
C LEU A 122 -16.55 -7.17 5.52
N MET A 123 -15.31 -7.27 6.00
CA MET A 123 -14.16 -7.78 5.25
C MET A 123 -13.21 -8.54 6.17
N THR A 124 -12.64 -9.63 5.68
CA THR A 124 -11.57 -10.39 6.32
C THR A 124 -10.57 -10.84 5.27
N GLY A 125 -9.31 -10.97 5.66
CA GLY A 125 -8.25 -11.44 4.77
C GLY A 125 -7.03 -11.97 5.52
N GLU A 126 -6.17 -12.68 4.80
CA GLU A 126 -4.89 -13.22 5.28
C GLU A 126 -3.73 -12.45 4.65
N ILE A 127 -2.72 -12.10 5.45
CA ILE A 127 -1.60 -11.27 4.99
C ILE A 127 -0.76 -12.03 3.97
N VAL A 128 -0.32 -11.35 2.92
CA VAL A 128 0.60 -11.89 1.91
C VAL A 128 1.82 -11.01 1.68
N ALA A 129 1.72 -9.71 1.93
CA ALA A 129 2.84 -8.80 1.86
C ALA A 129 2.74 -7.70 2.93
N PHE A 130 3.91 -7.18 3.30
CA PHE A 130 4.09 -6.06 4.22
C PHE A 130 5.35 -5.29 3.81
N GLY A 131 5.23 -3.96 3.78
CA GLY A 131 6.30 -3.00 3.54
C GLY A 131 6.25 -1.88 4.59
N PHE A 132 7.38 -1.21 4.80
CA PHE A 132 7.49 -0.16 5.81
C PHE A 132 8.54 0.89 5.42
N GLU A 133 8.38 2.10 5.93
CA GLU A 133 9.35 3.18 5.80
C GLU A 133 9.48 3.93 7.12
N ASP A 134 10.69 3.92 7.69
CA ASP A 134 11.09 4.82 8.77
C ASP A 134 11.42 6.18 8.16
N SER A 135 10.64 7.21 8.50
CA SER A 135 10.88 8.55 7.95
C SER A 135 12.00 9.33 8.65
N GLY A 136 12.57 8.77 9.72
CA GLY A 136 13.50 9.45 10.63
C GLY A 136 12.82 10.48 11.53
N GLY A 137 11.50 10.41 11.67
CA GLY A 137 10.65 11.37 12.38
C GLY A 137 9.58 10.70 13.25
N PRO A 138 8.60 11.47 13.77
CA PRO A 138 7.52 10.91 14.60
C PRO A 138 6.41 10.25 13.77
N THR A 139 6.64 10.01 12.48
CA THR A 139 5.64 9.52 11.54
C THR A 139 6.25 8.45 10.68
N ASP A 140 5.69 7.25 10.66
CA ASP A 140 6.18 6.17 9.79
C ASP A 140 5.07 5.63 8.90
N LEU A 141 5.47 5.00 7.79
CA LEU A 141 4.56 4.48 6.78
C LEU A 141 4.62 2.95 6.74
N TYR A 142 3.46 2.33 6.53
CA TYR A 142 3.32 0.89 6.46
C TYR A 142 2.30 0.53 5.39
N ASP A 143 2.68 -0.42 4.53
CA ASP A 143 1.79 -1.00 3.53
C ASP A 143 1.53 -2.46 3.83
N PHE A 144 0.29 -2.89 3.62
CA PHE A 144 -0.12 -4.28 3.78
C PHE A 144 -0.91 -4.74 2.56
N GLU A 145 -0.72 -6.01 2.21
CA GLU A 145 -1.56 -6.69 1.23
C GLU A 145 -2.14 -7.96 1.85
N PHE A 146 -3.44 -8.16 1.66
CA PHE A 146 -4.16 -9.33 2.14
C PHE A 146 -4.96 -10.01 1.02
N VAL A 147 -4.95 -11.34 1.01
CA VAL A 147 -5.88 -12.14 0.23
C VAL A 147 -7.23 -12.20 0.96
N PRO A 148 -8.35 -11.79 0.33
CA PRO A 148 -9.63 -11.77 1.01
C PRO A 148 -10.16 -13.18 1.29
N THR A 149 -10.68 -13.42 2.50
CA THR A 149 -11.16 -14.74 2.95
C THR A 149 -12.65 -14.78 3.28
N GLY A 150 -13.28 -13.63 3.53
CA GLY A 150 -14.71 -13.54 3.81
C GLY A 150 -15.20 -12.12 4.09
N GLY A 151 -16.51 -11.98 4.26
CA GLY A 151 -17.15 -10.73 4.67
C GLY A 151 -18.27 -10.26 3.74
N ALA A 152 -19.16 -9.44 4.27
CA ALA A 152 -20.37 -8.99 3.57
C ALA A 152 -20.08 -7.98 2.43
N LEU A 153 -18.92 -7.31 2.44
CA LEU A 153 -18.51 -6.32 1.43
C LEU A 153 -17.47 -6.84 0.43
N LEU A 154 -17.12 -8.14 0.45
CA LEU A 154 -16.15 -8.69 -0.51
C LEU A 154 -16.57 -8.53 -1.97
N PHE A 155 -17.88 -8.48 -2.25
CA PHE A 155 -18.37 -8.28 -3.62
C PHE A 155 -17.85 -6.98 -4.23
N ALA A 156 -17.58 -5.95 -3.41
CA ALA A 156 -17.10 -4.66 -3.88
C ALA A 156 -15.64 -4.70 -4.34
N LEU A 157 -14.84 -5.67 -3.85
CA LEU A 157 -13.44 -5.84 -4.26
C LEU A 157 -13.31 -6.44 -5.66
N ASN A 158 -14.39 -6.92 -6.30
CA ASN A 158 -14.37 -7.53 -7.63
C ASN A 158 -13.31 -8.65 -7.81
N GLY A 159 -12.98 -9.36 -6.73
CA GLY A 159 -11.99 -10.44 -6.73
C GLY A 159 -10.53 -10.01 -6.54
N GLY A 160 -10.26 -8.71 -6.33
CA GLY A 160 -8.93 -8.19 -6.01
C GLY A 160 -8.53 -8.37 -4.55
N ASN A 161 -7.24 -8.18 -4.26
CA ASN A 161 -6.67 -8.21 -2.92
C ASN A 161 -7.05 -6.94 -2.12
N ILE A 162 -6.93 -7.02 -0.80
CA ILE A 162 -7.11 -5.86 0.10
C ILE A 162 -5.73 -5.22 0.31
N GLY A 163 -5.58 -3.98 -0.12
CA GLY A 163 -4.43 -3.13 0.21
C GLY A 163 -4.74 -2.26 1.42
N VAL A 164 -3.74 -1.98 2.24
CA VAL A 164 -3.82 -0.98 3.32
C VAL A 164 -2.61 -0.09 3.24
N GLU A 165 -2.84 1.21 3.16
CA GLU A 165 -1.84 2.25 3.34
C GLU A 165 -2.05 2.86 4.73
N LEU A 166 -1.05 2.75 5.60
CA LEU A 166 -1.12 3.18 6.98
C LEU A 166 -0.03 4.19 7.29
N THR A 167 -0.42 5.27 7.96
CA THR A 167 0.49 6.21 8.61
C THR A 167 0.40 6.01 10.12
N SER A 168 1.54 5.76 10.75
CA SER A 168 1.69 5.75 12.21
C SER A 168 2.12 7.13 12.66
N GLU A 169 1.25 7.88 13.34
CA GLU A 169 1.61 9.14 14.01
C GLU A 169 2.17 8.86 15.41
N SER A 170 2.97 9.78 15.95
CA SER A 170 3.65 9.59 17.25
C SER A 170 4.41 8.26 17.32
N SER A 171 4.99 7.85 16.18
CA SER A 171 5.65 6.57 16.02
C SER A 171 6.97 6.53 16.80
N SER A 172 7.29 5.37 17.34
CA SER A 172 8.57 5.08 18.00
C SER A 172 9.40 4.03 17.25
N PHE A 173 9.07 3.78 15.98
CA PHE A 173 9.81 2.85 15.15
C PHE A 173 11.10 3.52 14.66
N GLU A 174 12.22 2.80 14.72
CA GLU A 174 13.56 3.29 14.33
C GLU A 174 14.17 2.38 13.24
N GLY A 175 13.32 1.78 12.40
CA GLY A 175 13.76 0.86 11.34
C GLY A 175 14.15 -0.55 11.82
N ASP A 176 13.91 -0.89 13.09
CA ASP A 176 14.36 -2.14 13.72
C ASP A 176 13.21 -2.94 14.35
N PHE A 177 12.98 -4.16 13.85
CA PHE A 177 11.99 -5.11 14.38
C PHE A 177 12.52 -5.97 15.54
N MET A 178 13.75 -5.72 16.01
CA MET A 178 14.30 -6.32 17.22
C MET A 178 13.95 -5.53 18.50
N ALA A 179 13.29 -4.39 18.38
CA ALA A 179 12.82 -3.55 19.48
C ALA A 179 11.29 -3.39 19.45
N ASP A 180 10.68 -3.19 20.63
CA ASP A 180 9.27 -2.86 20.73
C ASP A 180 9.02 -1.44 20.21
N PHE A 181 7.90 -1.24 19.52
CA PHE A 181 7.49 0.08 19.08
C PHE A 181 5.97 0.24 19.06
N GLY A 182 5.51 1.49 18.97
CA GLY A 182 4.09 1.79 18.84
C GLY A 182 3.84 3.14 18.20
N GLY A 183 2.56 3.48 18.07
CA GLY A 183 2.09 4.75 17.52
C GLY A 183 0.58 4.80 17.39
N GLU A 184 0.10 5.87 16.77
CA GLU A 184 -1.29 6.13 16.46
C GLU A 184 -1.55 5.77 14.99
N ALA A 185 -2.47 4.84 14.73
CA ALA A 185 -2.70 4.32 13.39
C ALA A 185 -3.82 5.09 12.68
N LYS A 186 -3.54 5.65 11.49
CA LYS A 186 -4.54 6.18 10.56
C LYS A 186 -4.24 5.71 9.14
N GLY A 187 -5.23 5.73 8.26
CA GLY A 187 -4.99 5.33 6.89
C GLY A 187 -6.22 5.02 6.08
N THR A 188 -5.97 4.32 4.98
CA THR A 188 -6.99 3.88 4.03
C THR A 188 -6.74 2.42 3.69
N LEU A 189 -7.81 1.66 3.52
CA LEU A 189 -7.74 0.35 2.88
C LEU A 189 -8.63 0.35 1.65
N GLY A 190 -8.28 -0.49 0.68
CA GLY A 190 -9.12 -0.70 -0.49
C GLY A 190 -8.71 -1.89 -1.31
N ARG A 191 -9.15 -1.92 -2.57
CA ARG A 191 -8.68 -2.93 -3.52
C ARG A 191 -7.25 -2.57 -3.93
N VAL A 192 -6.35 -3.55 -3.97
CA VAL A 192 -5.02 -3.36 -4.59
C VAL A 192 -5.24 -3.06 -6.08
N GLY A 193 -4.76 -1.91 -6.52
CA GLY A 193 -4.77 -1.48 -7.92
C GLY A 193 -3.55 -1.99 -8.67
N GLU A 194 -3.43 -1.57 -9.92
CA GLU A 194 -2.18 -1.75 -10.66
C GLU A 194 -1.14 -0.81 -10.04
N SER A 195 -0.02 -1.37 -9.56
CA SER A 195 1.13 -0.58 -9.15
C SER A 195 1.56 0.28 -10.33
N VAL A 196 1.50 1.60 -10.18
CA VAL A 196 1.95 2.52 -11.22
C VAL A 196 3.47 2.49 -11.17
N ASP A 197 4.09 1.58 -11.92
CA ASP A 197 5.54 1.50 -11.99
C ASP A 197 6.07 2.85 -12.52
N PRO A 198 6.74 3.67 -11.70
CA PRO A 198 7.10 5.03 -12.07
C PRO A 198 8.18 5.10 -13.15
N CYS A 199 8.65 3.95 -13.65
CA CYS A 199 9.66 3.84 -14.69
C CYS A 199 9.18 3.27 -16.02
N VAL A 200 7.86 3.10 -16.22
CA VAL A 200 7.35 3.10 -17.60
C VAL A 200 7.31 4.57 -18.02
N ASP A 201 8.48 5.09 -18.34
CA ASP A 201 8.61 6.27 -19.18
C ASP A 201 7.77 5.94 -20.42
N ASP A 202 6.64 6.61 -20.59
CA ASP A 202 5.88 6.69 -21.86
C ASP A 202 6.72 7.41 -22.94
N ASP A 203 8.03 7.12 -23.00
CA ASP A 203 8.98 7.50 -24.05
C ASP A 203 8.80 6.61 -25.30
N ASP A 204 7.76 5.78 -25.36
CA ASP A 204 7.28 5.13 -26.60
C ASP A 204 6.54 6.10 -27.54
N ASP A 205 6.75 7.42 -27.39
CA ASP A 205 6.35 8.46 -28.36
C ASP A 205 7.55 9.08 -29.10
N ASP A 206 8.69 8.37 -29.20
CA ASP A 206 9.80 8.81 -30.06
C ASP A 206 10.67 7.69 -30.67
N SER A 207 10.15 7.04 -31.73
CA SER A 207 11.00 6.64 -32.86
C SER A 207 10.17 6.45 -34.14
N SER A 208 9.53 7.52 -34.61
CA SER A 208 9.18 7.65 -36.04
C SER A 208 10.16 8.60 -36.71
N ASP A 209 11.45 8.32 -36.57
CA ASP A 209 12.48 8.88 -37.44
C ASP A 209 13.14 7.72 -38.22
N ASP A 210 13.36 8.01 -39.51
CA ASP A 210 14.24 7.33 -40.45
C ASP A 210 13.79 6.00 -41.09
N ASP A 211 12.93 6.13 -42.10
CA ASP A 211 13.21 5.52 -43.41
C ASP A 211 13.40 6.63 -44.46
N SER A 212 14.41 7.49 -44.25
CA SER A 212 15.07 8.21 -45.34
C SER A 212 16.23 7.35 -45.86
N SER A 213 15.91 6.46 -46.78
CA SER A 213 16.81 6.06 -47.88
C SER A 213 16.03 6.33 -49.16
N ASP A 214 16.23 7.49 -49.78
CA ASP A 214 17.24 7.65 -50.84
C ASP A 214 17.15 6.52 -51.85
N ASP A 215 16.44 6.76 -52.94
CA ASP A 215 16.78 6.25 -54.27
C ASP A 215 15.92 6.97 -55.32
N GLY A 216 16.58 7.81 -56.12
CA GLY A 216 16.20 7.97 -57.52
C GLY A 216 15.61 9.32 -57.89
N ASP A 217 16.50 10.19 -58.35
CA ASP A 217 16.31 10.93 -59.59
C ASP A 217 15.37 10.20 -60.57
N ASP A 218 14.29 10.85 -61.04
CA ASP A 218 14.01 10.92 -62.46
C ASP A 218 12.84 11.87 -62.79
N ASP A 219 13.21 12.81 -63.65
CA ASP A 219 12.44 13.29 -64.80
C ASP A 219 11.22 14.20 -64.59
N SER A 220 11.56 15.47 -64.73
CA SER A 220 10.83 16.47 -65.52
C SER A 220 9.93 15.91 -66.62
N SER A 221 8.64 16.16 -66.50
CA SER A 221 7.80 16.68 -67.59
C SER A 221 6.68 17.50 -66.94
N ASP A 222 6.49 18.78 -67.28
CA ASP A 222 5.85 19.20 -68.54
C ASP A 222 4.48 18.50 -68.61
N ASP A 223 3.33 19.15 -68.52
CA ASP A 223 2.85 20.41 -69.07
C ASP A 223 1.59 20.77 -68.28
N GLY A 224 1.25 22.05 -68.16
CA GLY A 224 0.12 22.55 -68.95
C GLY A 224 -1.10 22.65 -68.04
N ASP A 225 -1.53 23.86 -67.73
CA ASP A 225 -2.58 24.56 -68.50
C ASP A 225 -3.73 24.69 -67.50
N ASP A 226 -4.10 25.94 -67.21
CA ASP A 226 -5.40 26.49 -67.63
C ASP A 226 -6.54 25.91 -66.75
N ASP A 227 -7.47 26.67 -66.23
CA ASP A 227 -7.94 27.95 -66.70
C ASP A 227 -8.89 28.52 -65.65
N SER A 228 -8.88 29.84 -65.59
CA SER A 228 -10.01 30.77 -65.44
C SER A 228 -11.28 30.40 -64.63
N SER A 229 -11.63 31.41 -63.81
CA SER A 229 -12.97 32.01 -63.60
C SER A 229 -14.12 31.14 -63.06
N ASP A 230 -14.69 31.59 -61.95
CA ASP A 230 -16.08 32.09 -61.90
C ASP A 230 -16.35 32.55 -60.45
N ASP A 231 -16.62 33.83 -60.21
CA ASP A 231 -17.98 34.41 -60.18
C ASP A 231 -18.85 33.64 -59.17
N GLY A 232 -19.13 34.18 -57.98
CA GLY A 232 -19.95 35.38 -57.81
C GLY A 232 -21.14 35.01 -56.90
N ASP A 233 -21.58 36.02 -56.13
CA ASP A 233 -22.97 36.29 -55.70
C ASP A 233 -23.66 35.38 -54.66
N ASP A 234 -24.04 35.97 -53.52
CA ASP A 234 -25.43 36.28 -53.09
C ASP A 234 -26.03 35.10 -52.31
N ASP A 235 -26.72 35.21 -51.18
CA ASP A 235 -27.73 36.11 -50.65
C ASP A 235 -28.04 35.48 -49.26
N SER A 236 -28.15 36.12 -48.10
CA SER A 236 -29.21 37.00 -47.58
C SER A 236 -29.11 36.97 -46.05
#